data_AF-A0ABD3VVW8-F1
#
_entry.id   AF-A0ABD3VVW8-F1
#
_cell.length_a   1.000
_cell.length_b   1.000
_cell.length_c   1.000
_cell.angle_alpha   90.00
_cell.angle_beta   90.00
_cell.angle_gamma   90.00
#
_symmetry.space_group_name_H-M   'P 1'
#
loop_
_entity.id
_entity.type
_entity.pdbx_description
1 polymer ?
#
loop_
_entity_poly.entity_id
_entity_poly.type
_entity_poly.pdbx_seq_one_letter_code
_entity_poly.pdbx_strand_id
1 'polypeptide(L)' 'RFVINIPKEERSDLIRIFFQIELAYWFYLDFYCAEHPVLKTCGIKDFSGQNILF' A
#
# COMPACT_ATOMS: atom_id res chain seq x y z
N ARG A 1 2.34 -7.01 -3.76
CA ARG A 1 3.81 -7.16 -3.62
C ARG A 1 4.32 -7.00 -2.18
N PHE A 2 3.86 -5.98 -1.44
CA PHE A 2 4.34 -5.70 -0.07
C PHE A 2 3.64 -6.55 1.00
N VAL A 3 2.30 -6.56 1.03
CA VAL A 3 1.53 -7.29 2.05
C VAL A 3 1.50 -8.81 1.79
N ILE A 4 1.42 -9.24 0.52
CA ILE A 4 1.34 -10.66 0.12
C ILE A 4 2.60 -11.46 0.49
N ASN A 5 3.76 -10.79 0.55
CA ASN A 5 5.04 -11.42 0.86
C ASN A 5 5.33 -11.55 2.36
N ILE A 6 4.44 -11.05 3.24
CA ILE A 6 4.58 -11.24 4.69
C ILE A 6 4.39 -12.74 5.01
N PRO A 7 5.34 -13.39 5.71
CA PRO A 7 5.21 -14.77 6.19
C PRO A 7 3.93 -14.94 7.01
N LYS A 8 3.25 -16.09 6.89
CA LYS A 8 1.95 -16.31 7.57
C LYS A 8 2.04 -16.09 9.08
N GLU A 9 3.17 -16.44 9.69
CA GLU A 9 3.46 -16.26 11.11
C GLU A 9 3.44 -14.79 11.56
N GLU A 10 3.74 -13.87 10.64
CA GLU A 10 3.86 -12.43 10.92
C GLU A 10 2.62 -11.64 10.51
N ARG A 11 1.62 -12.28 9.88
CA ARG A 11 0.36 -11.64 9.48
C ARG A 11 -0.59 -11.32 10.63
N SER A 12 -0.28 -11.82 11.83
CA SER A 12 -0.96 -11.42 13.07
C SER A 12 -0.39 -10.12 13.65
N ASP A 13 0.79 -9.68 13.21
CA ASP A 13 1.41 -8.43 13.62
C ASP A 13 0.83 -7.26 12.80
N LEU A 14 -0.15 -6.59 13.39
CA LEU A 14 -0.81 -5.44 12.79
C LEU A 14 0.16 -4.30 12.51
N ILE A 15 1.19 -4.10 13.33
CA ILE A 15 2.20 -3.05 13.13
C ILE A 15 2.97 -3.32 11.84
N ARG A 16 3.41 -4.57 11.62
CA ARG A 16 4.09 -4.98 10.39
C ARG A 16 3.20 -4.79 9.16
N ILE A 17 1.92 -5.12 9.27
CA ILE A 17 0.97 -4.91 8.17
C ILE A 17 0.81 -3.42 7.86
N PHE A 18 0.65 -2.57 8.88
CA PHE A 18 0.53 -1.12 8.68
C PHE A 18 1.78 -0.53 8.02
N PHE A 19 2.98 -0.94 8.41
CA PHE A 19 4.21 -0.50 7.75
C PHE A 19 4.27 -0.90 6.27
N GLN A 20 3.80 -2.11 5.93
CA GLN A 20 3.76 -2.55 4.53
C GLN A 20 2.70 -1.81 3.70
N ILE A 21 1.58 -1.42 4.31
CA ILE A 21 0.56 -0.57 3.67
C ILE A 21 1.11 0.84 3.43
N GLU A 22 1.81 1.41 4.41
CA GLU A 22 2.49 2.71 4.23
C GLU A 22 3.51 2.63 3.10
N LEU A 23 4.40 1.65 3.09
CA LEU A 23 5.38 1.48 2.00
C LEU A 23 4.72 1.36 0.62
N ALA A 24 3.62 0.61 0.51
CA ALA A 24 2.88 0.49 -0.74
C ALA A 24 2.23 1.83 -1.16
N TYR A 25 1.75 2.61 -0.19
CA TYR A 25 1.18 3.94 -0.44
C TYR A 25 2.23 4.94 -0.94
N TRP A 26 3.39 5.01 -0.29
CA TRP A 26 4.50 5.86 -0.74
C TRP A 26 4.97 5.45 -2.15
N PHE A 27 5.10 4.15 -2.41
CA PHE A 27 5.44 3.66 -3.74
C PHE A 27 4.39 4.04 -4.81
N TYR A 28 3.09 4.00 -4.48
CA TYR A 28 2.03 4.43 -5.38
C TYR A 28 2.12 5.93 -5.72
N LEU A 29 2.38 6.77 -4.72
CA LEU A 29 2.53 8.20 -4.96
C LEU A 29 3.77 8.53 -5.81
N ASP A 30 4.92 7.97 -5.44
CA ASP A 30 6.21 8.35 -6.02
C ASP A 30 6.43 7.78 -7.43
N PHE A 31 5.87 6.61 -7.73
CA PHE A 31 6.06 5.96 -9.03
C PHE A 31 4.83 6.09 -9.92
N TYR A 32 3.63 5.76 -9.42
CA TYR A 32 2.43 5.74 -10.27
C TYR A 32 1.82 7.13 -10.46
N CYS A 33 1.59 7.89 -9.39
CA CYS A 33 1.01 9.24 -9.51
C CYS A 33 1.99 10.24 -10.15
N ALA A 34 3.30 10.05 -9.94
CA ALA A 34 4.32 10.89 -10.58
C ALA A 34 4.41 10.66 -12.10
N GLU A 35 4.29 9.40 -12.57
CA GLU A 35 4.31 9.10 -14.01
C GLU A 35 2.95 9.32 -14.70
N HIS A 36 1.84 9.21 -13.96
CA HIS A 36 0.50 9.34 -14.50
C HIS A 36 -0.33 10.40 -13.76
N PRO A 37 -0.31 11.67 -14.21
CA PRO A 37 -1.06 12.76 -13.57
C PRO A 37 -2.60 12.59 -13.60
N VAL A 38 -3.11 11.62 -14.38
CA VAL A 38 -4.52 11.21 -14.41
C VAL A 38 -4.92 10.32 -13.23
N LEU A 39 -3.94 9.74 -12.51
CA LEU A 39 -4.22 8.96 -11.31
C LEU A 39 -4.52 9.89 -10.13
N LYS A 40 -5.58 9.54 -9.39
CA LYS A 40 -6.03 10.34 -8.26
C LYS A 40 -5.12 10.07 -7.07
N THR A 41 -4.48 11.12 -6.54
CA THR A 41 -3.90 11.07 -5.21
C THR A 41 -5.04 10.96 -4.19
N CYS A 42 -4.91 10.04 -3.24
CA CYS A 42 -5.92 9.78 -2.22
C CYS A 42 -5.22 9.54 -0.88
N GLY A 43 -5.92 9.67 0.25
CA GLY A 43 -5.30 9.43 1.55
C GLY A 43 -5.03 7.94 1.77
N ILE A 44 -4.15 7.60 2.72
CA ILE A 44 -3.80 6.20 3.01
C ILE A 44 -5.01 5.31 3.36
N LYS A 45 -6.07 5.90 3.95
CA LYS A 45 -7.35 5.22 4.23
C LYS A 45 -8.12 4.88 2.96
N ASP A 46 -8.13 5.80 2.00
CA ASP A 46 -8.79 5.58 0.71
C ASP A 46 -7.97 4.61 -0.15
N PHE A 47 -6.64 4.68 -0.03
CA PHE A 47 -5.71 3.77 -0.67
C PHE A 47 -5.85 2.33 -0.16
N SER A 48 -5.97 2.14 1.16
CA SER A 48 -6.14 0.81 1.75
C SER A 48 -7.53 0.21 1.50
N GLY A 49 -8.53 1.03 1.20
CA GLY A 49 -9.86 0.60 0.77
C GLY A 49 -9.97 0.26 -0.72
N GLN A 50 -9.00 0.67 -1.55
CA GLN A 50 -8.94 0.29 -2.96
C GLN A 50 -8.38 -1.13 -3.10
N ASN A 51 -8.87 -1.90 -4.08
CA ASN A 51 -8.38 -3.25 -4.42
C ASN A 51 -6.93 -3.24 -4.99
N ILE A 52 -6.07 -2.35 -4.53
CA ILE A 52 -4.67 -2.20 -4.91
C ILE A 52 -3.76 -3.09 -4.03
N LEU A 53 -4.26 -3.52 -2.87
CA LEU A 53 -3.52 -4.37 -1.92
C LEU A 53 -3.61 -5.88 -2.21
N PHE A 54 -4.43 -6.31 -3.18
CA PHE A 54 -4.63 -7.71 -3.57
C PHE A 54 -4.17 -7.98 -5.00
#